data_AF-A0A9N7R7J7-F1
#
_entry.id   AF-A0A9N7R7J7-F1
#
_cell.length_a   1.000
_cell.length_b   1.000
_cell.length_c   1.000
_cell.angle_alpha   90.00
_cell.angle_beta   90.00
_cell.angle_gamma   90.00
#
_symmetry.space_group_name_H-M   'P 1'
#
loop_
_entity.id
_entity.type
_entity.pdbx_description
1 polymer ?
#
loop_
_entity_poly.entity_id
_entity_poly.type
_entity_poly.pdbx_seq_one_letter_code
_entity_poly.pdbx_strand_id
1 'polypeptide(L)'
;MGFSSAAISSSLWGCCNNGRSRPPQRGSIKISPFDSNHMLKSKNLKISEVFSKAQSTRSTFCASSAIDFEERTSPAEVKKEIEQCYELIQNLGRGAVYLGSSRLGPNHPHYVQAFDLAEDIANLLNCTSWSGAGPGLMDAVTKGAVQSGKPVGGLKIAKEAGEWTATNFHPYLPSDSYLTCRFFSARKHGLVDAAVRVSESDKTAVIALPGGIGTLDEAFEILALIQLKRIGSTLPVPFLLMNYDSFYSKLLEFIEDCEGWGTVSSGELASLWKVCNTNYEALAYLAEYYGLSY
;
A
#
# COMPACT_ATOMS: atom_id res chain seq x y z
N MET A 1 -20.02 6.06 -63.45
CA MET A 1 -19.31 5.32 -64.51
C MET A 1 -18.27 4.46 -63.83
N GLY A 2 -18.37 3.14 -64.00
CA GLY A 2 -17.59 2.16 -63.26
C GLY A 2 -16.33 1.68 -63.98
N PHE A 3 -15.84 0.53 -63.49
CA PHE A 3 -14.67 -0.29 -63.86
C PHE A 3 -13.34 0.14 -63.20
N SER A 4 -12.49 -0.74 -62.65
CA SER A 4 -12.44 -2.21 -62.67
C SER A 4 -11.62 -2.74 -61.48
N SER A 5 -11.95 -3.98 -61.10
CA SER A 5 -11.31 -4.88 -60.14
C SER A 5 -9.97 -5.46 -60.66
N ALA A 6 -9.09 -5.85 -59.73
CA ALA A 6 -8.19 -6.99 -59.91
C ALA A 6 -7.81 -7.57 -58.53
N ALA A 7 -8.31 -8.76 -58.25
CA ALA A 7 -7.84 -9.66 -57.21
C ALA A 7 -6.65 -10.49 -57.72
N ILE A 8 -5.69 -10.81 -56.86
CA ILE A 8 -4.78 -11.95 -57.05
C ILE A 8 -4.79 -12.76 -55.76
N SER A 9 -5.24 -14.01 -55.91
CA SER A 9 -5.12 -15.11 -54.96
C SER A 9 -3.72 -15.71 -54.99
N SER A 10 -3.23 -16.22 -53.87
CA SER A 10 -2.68 -17.58 -53.83
C SER A 10 -2.69 -18.14 -52.42
N SER A 11 -3.55 -19.14 -52.25
CA SER A 11 -3.54 -20.18 -51.22
C SER A 11 -2.31 -21.08 -51.36
N LEU A 12 -1.78 -21.63 -50.25
CA LEU A 12 -1.53 -23.08 -50.10
C LEU A 12 -0.97 -23.43 -48.71
N TRP A 13 -1.79 -24.18 -47.96
CA TRP A 13 -1.48 -25.34 -47.10
C TRP A 13 -0.49 -25.19 -45.91
N GLY A 14 -0.74 -25.79 -44.74
CA GLY A 14 -1.68 -26.86 -44.44
C GLY A 14 -1.90 -27.11 -42.95
N CYS A 15 -3.07 -27.66 -42.66
CA CYS A 15 -3.41 -28.29 -41.40
C CYS A 15 -2.68 -29.63 -41.24
N CYS A 16 -2.14 -29.88 -40.05
CA CYS A 16 -2.02 -31.23 -39.50
C CYS A 16 -2.22 -31.23 -37.99
N ASN A 17 -3.17 -32.07 -37.56
CA ASN A 17 -3.45 -32.47 -36.19
C ASN A 17 -2.22 -33.08 -35.50
N ASN A 18 -2.08 -32.86 -34.18
CA ASN A 18 -2.19 -33.95 -33.19
C ASN A 18 -1.95 -33.47 -31.76
N GLY A 19 -2.67 -34.08 -30.81
CA GLY A 19 -2.20 -34.21 -29.42
C GLY A 19 -3.05 -33.54 -28.35
N ARG A 20 -4.27 -34.03 -28.12
CA ARG A 20 -4.96 -33.82 -26.83
C ARG A 20 -4.26 -34.65 -25.75
N SER A 21 -3.53 -34.00 -24.86
CA SER A 21 -3.06 -34.58 -23.59
C SER A 21 -4.04 -34.22 -22.47
N ARG A 22 -4.55 -35.23 -21.77
CA ARG A 22 -5.40 -35.09 -20.57
C ARG A 22 -4.53 -34.66 -19.37
N PRO A 23 -5.07 -33.88 -18.41
CA PRO A 23 -4.35 -33.56 -17.19
C PRO A 23 -4.26 -34.79 -16.26
N PRO A 24 -3.23 -34.89 -15.39
CA PRO A 24 -3.07 -36.02 -14.49
C PRO A 24 -4.08 -35.97 -13.35
N GLN A 25 -4.52 -37.16 -12.93
CA GLN A 25 -5.45 -37.36 -11.80
C GLN A 25 -4.80 -36.95 -10.48
N ARG A 26 -5.54 -36.20 -9.65
CA ARG A 26 -5.19 -35.93 -8.25
C ARG A 26 -5.27 -37.25 -7.45
N GLY A 27 -4.16 -37.65 -6.86
CA GLY A 27 -4.12 -38.72 -5.86
C GLY A 27 -4.94 -38.35 -4.63
N SER A 28 -5.79 -39.27 -4.20
CA SER A 28 -6.58 -39.17 -2.98
C SER A 28 -5.73 -39.62 -1.79
N ILE A 29 -5.39 -38.68 -0.90
CA ILE A 29 -4.81 -38.99 0.41
C ILE A 29 -5.96 -39.40 1.34
N LYS A 30 -6.01 -40.67 1.72
CA LYS A 30 -6.88 -41.17 2.78
C LYS A 30 -6.32 -40.72 4.13
N ILE A 31 -7.08 -39.92 4.87
CA ILE A 31 -6.84 -39.66 6.30
C ILE A 31 -7.78 -40.57 7.09
N SER A 32 -7.21 -41.42 7.94
CA SER A 32 -7.94 -42.29 8.88
C SER A 32 -8.61 -41.47 9.99
N PRO A 33 -9.79 -41.85 10.49
CA PRO A 33 -10.40 -41.15 11.61
C PRO A 33 -9.67 -41.50 12.91
N PHE A 34 -9.36 -40.47 13.69
CA PHE A 34 -8.79 -40.60 15.03
C PHE A 34 -9.94 -40.91 16.00
N ASP A 35 -9.91 -42.09 16.59
CA ASP A 35 -10.83 -42.55 17.62
C ASP A 35 -10.66 -41.72 18.90
N SER A 36 -11.76 -41.28 19.50
CA SER A 36 -11.77 -40.66 20.83
C SER A 36 -13.00 -41.13 21.59
N ASN A 37 -12.90 -42.34 22.14
CA ASN A 37 -13.77 -42.84 23.19
C ASN A 37 -12.95 -43.05 24.46
N HIS A 38 -13.02 -42.10 25.39
CA HIS A 38 -13.03 -42.45 26.80
C HIS A 38 -13.85 -41.43 27.59
N MET A 39 -15.05 -41.86 28.01
CA MET A 39 -15.90 -41.19 29.00
C MET A 39 -15.31 -41.30 30.41
N LEU A 40 -15.71 -40.35 31.27
CA LEU A 40 -16.22 -40.55 32.66
C LEU A 40 -16.90 -39.23 33.09
N LYS A 41 -18.21 -39.05 32.86
CA LYS A 41 -19.36 -39.26 33.78
C LYS A 41 -19.26 -38.60 35.17
N SER A 42 -20.09 -37.57 35.39
CA SER A 42 -21.15 -37.47 36.42
C SER A 42 -21.65 -36.01 36.47
N LYS A 43 -22.89 -35.62 36.78
CA LYS A 43 -24.20 -36.25 37.01
C LYS A 43 -25.25 -35.12 36.83
N ASN A 44 -26.45 -35.50 36.41
CA ASN A 44 -27.63 -34.67 36.18
C ASN A 44 -28.04 -33.75 37.35
N LEU A 45 -28.70 -32.63 37.03
CA LEU A 45 -30.02 -32.28 37.60
C LEU A 45 -30.71 -31.19 36.75
N LYS A 46 -31.82 -31.58 36.11
CA LYS A 46 -32.83 -30.69 35.52
C LYS A 46 -33.65 -30.07 36.64
N ILE A 47 -33.86 -28.75 36.63
CA ILE A 47 -35.13 -28.15 37.09
C ILE A 47 -35.43 -26.97 36.16
N SER A 48 -36.38 -27.20 35.26
CA SER A 48 -37.14 -26.15 34.60
C SER A 48 -38.19 -25.60 35.58
N GLU A 49 -38.43 -24.29 35.47
CA GLU A 49 -39.62 -23.57 35.92
C GLU A 49 -39.83 -23.37 37.43
N VAL A 50 -39.36 -22.23 37.93
CA VAL A 50 -40.24 -21.32 38.66
C VAL A 50 -39.96 -19.89 38.18
N PHE A 51 -40.79 -19.40 37.26
CA PHE A 51 -40.93 -17.98 37.00
C PHE A 51 -41.42 -17.30 38.29
N SER A 52 -40.74 -16.27 38.77
CA SER A 52 -41.33 -14.93 38.95
C SER A 52 -40.46 -14.00 39.79
N LYS A 53 -40.41 -12.76 39.30
CA LYS A 53 -40.22 -11.50 40.03
C LYS A 53 -38.80 -11.06 40.44
N ALA A 54 -38.50 -9.88 39.89
CA ALA A 54 -37.91 -8.72 40.54
C ALA A 54 -36.38 -8.58 40.53
N GLN A 55 -35.93 -7.90 39.47
CA GLN A 55 -35.20 -6.63 39.49
C GLN A 55 -33.99 -6.43 40.44
N SER A 56 -32.94 -5.94 39.78
CA SER A 56 -31.93 -4.99 40.26
C SER A 56 -30.78 -5.58 41.07
N THR A 57 -29.66 -5.81 40.40
CA THR A 57 -28.35 -5.29 40.83
C THR A 57 -27.36 -5.34 39.67
N ARG A 58 -26.73 -4.19 39.41
CA ARG A 58 -25.73 -3.92 38.37
C ARG A 58 -24.62 -5.00 38.37
N SER A 59 -24.39 -5.62 37.22
CA SER A 59 -23.05 -6.10 36.87
C SER A 59 -22.50 -5.22 35.75
N THR A 60 -21.34 -4.64 36.04
CA THR A 60 -20.60 -3.73 35.18
C THR A 60 -20.09 -4.52 33.98
N PHE A 61 -20.75 -4.38 32.83
CA PHE A 61 -20.25 -4.91 31.58
C PHE A 61 -19.24 -3.88 31.03
N CYS A 62 -17.97 -4.27 30.92
CA CYS A 62 -16.98 -3.52 30.15
C CYS A 62 -17.51 -3.40 28.73
N ALA A 63 -17.97 -2.20 28.37
CA ALA A 63 -18.28 -1.86 27.00
C ALA A 63 -16.98 -1.95 26.20
N SER A 64 -16.84 -2.97 25.37
CA SER A 64 -16.04 -2.84 24.17
C SER A 64 -16.64 -1.67 23.39
N SER A 65 -16.01 -0.51 23.45
CA SER A 65 -16.42 0.65 22.65
C SER A 65 -16.20 0.28 21.19
N ALA A 66 -17.24 -0.27 20.55
CA ALA A 66 -17.36 -0.25 19.11
C ALA A 66 -17.32 1.23 18.72
N ILE A 67 -16.18 1.66 18.20
CA ILE A 67 -16.03 3.01 17.68
C ILE A 67 -16.95 3.08 16.47
N ASP A 68 -17.97 3.91 16.62
CA ASP A 68 -19.03 4.11 15.66
C ASP A 68 -18.42 4.55 14.32
N PHE A 69 -18.95 4.05 13.21
CA PHE A 69 -18.64 4.63 11.91
C PHE A 69 -19.26 6.04 11.92
N GLU A 70 -18.50 7.05 12.30
CA GLU A 70 -19.00 8.43 12.27
C GLU A 70 -19.42 8.75 10.83
N GLU A 71 -20.71 9.02 10.67
CA GLU A 71 -21.30 9.33 9.38
C GLU A 71 -20.65 10.61 8.82
N ARG A 72 -20.50 10.69 7.50
CA ARG A 72 -20.02 11.91 6.84
C ARG A 72 -21.10 12.98 6.97
N THR A 73 -20.97 13.86 7.96
CA THR A 73 -21.99 14.87 8.25
C THR A 73 -21.85 16.11 7.36
N SER A 74 -20.63 16.43 6.89
CA SER A 74 -20.38 17.61 6.07
C SER A 74 -19.08 17.52 5.24
N PRO A 75 -19.07 18.03 3.98
CA PRO A 75 -17.84 18.16 3.19
C PRO A 75 -16.80 19.10 3.83
N ALA A 76 -17.23 20.00 4.73
CA ALA A 76 -16.33 20.92 5.43
C ALA A 76 -15.33 20.19 6.35
N GLU A 77 -15.70 19.01 6.87
CA GLU A 77 -14.83 18.22 7.72
C GLU A 77 -13.65 17.64 6.93
N VAL A 78 -13.92 17.13 5.72
CA VAL A 78 -12.87 16.63 4.81
C VAL A 78 -11.96 17.77 4.38
N LYS A 79 -12.54 18.93 4.03
CA LYS A 79 -11.77 20.13 3.68
C LYS A 79 -10.81 20.53 4.80
N LYS A 80 -11.30 20.54 6.05
CA LYS A 80 -10.50 20.89 7.23
C LYS A 80 -9.34 19.91 7.44
N GLU A 81 -9.56 18.61 7.27
CA GLU A 81 -8.46 17.63 7.38
C GLU A 81 -7.43 17.78 6.25
N ILE A 82 -7.87 18.13 5.03
CA ILE A 82 -6.95 18.43 3.93
C ILE A 82 -6.11 19.69 4.26
N GLU A 83 -6.73 20.74 4.80
CA GLU A 83 -6.02 21.95 5.26
C GLU A 83 -4.95 21.60 6.31
N GLN A 84 -5.28 20.75 7.29
CA GLN A 84 -4.33 20.29 8.31
C GLN A 84 -3.18 19.45 7.70
N CYS A 85 -3.46 18.63 6.68
CA CYS A 85 -2.39 17.92 5.96
C CYS A 85 -1.43 18.92 5.30
N TYR A 86 -1.96 19.95 4.62
CA TYR A 86 -1.14 20.99 3.99
C TYR A 86 -0.29 21.75 5.00
N GLU A 87 -0.85 22.15 6.15
CA GLU A 87 -0.11 22.84 7.21
C GLU A 87 1.05 21.97 7.72
N LEU A 88 0.80 20.68 7.99
CA LEU A 88 1.83 19.75 8.43
C LEU A 88 2.95 19.60 7.39
N ILE A 89 2.59 19.47 6.10
CA ILE A 89 3.55 19.31 5.00
C ILE A 89 4.36 20.58 4.78
N GLN A 90 3.75 21.77 4.93
CA GLN A 90 4.48 23.04 4.86
C GLN A 90 5.49 23.18 6.01
N ASN A 91 5.13 22.73 7.21
CA ASN A 91 6.00 22.81 8.39
C ASN A 91 7.18 21.83 8.31
N LEU A 92 6.94 20.59 7.89
CA LEU A 92 7.97 19.56 7.82
C LEU A 92 8.73 19.57 6.50
N GLY A 93 8.16 20.13 5.44
CA GLY A 93 8.70 20.07 4.09
C GLY A 93 8.27 18.82 3.32
N ARG A 94 8.23 18.95 1.99
CA ARG A 94 8.00 17.83 1.05
C ARG A 94 9.25 16.96 0.93
N GLY A 95 9.09 15.72 0.51
CA GLY A 95 10.22 14.79 0.38
C GLY A 95 9.85 13.40 -0.12
N ALA A 96 10.48 12.39 0.45
CA ALA A 96 10.31 11.00 0.05
C ALA A 96 9.08 10.39 0.72
N VAL A 97 8.09 9.97 -0.06
CA VAL A 97 6.86 9.31 0.40
C VAL A 97 6.99 7.80 0.22
N TYR A 98 6.85 7.06 1.31
CA TYR A 98 6.93 5.61 1.32
C TYR A 98 5.56 4.98 1.51
N LEU A 99 5.24 4.05 0.63
CA LEU A 99 4.02 3.25 0.66
C LEU A 99 4.44 1.80 0.90
N GLY A 100 3.81 1.08 1.82
CA GLY A 100 4.24 -0.28 2.12
C GLY A 100 3.30 -1.06 3.03
N SER A 101 3.54 -2.37 3.14
CA SER A 101 2.71 -3.27 3.94
C SER A 101 2.67 -2.87 5.42
N SER A 102 1.47 -2.82 6.00
CA SER A 102 1.27 -2.74 7.46
C SER A 102 1.51 -4.06 8.20
N ARG A 103 1.79 -5.16 7.48
CA ARG A 103 1.83 -6.52 8.05
C ARG A 103 3.22 -7.14 8.12
N LEU A 104 4.20 -6.61 7.37
CA LEU A 104 5.56 -7.15 7.37
C LEU A 104 6.35 -6.54 8.53
N GLY A 105 6.44 -7.26 9.65
CA GLY A 105 7.09 -6.80 10.88
C GLY A 105 8.61 -7.00 10.91
N PRO A 106 9.27 -6.68 12.06
CA PRO A 106 10.73 -6.62 12.19
C PRO A 106 11.51 -7.89 11.84
N ASN A 107 10.87 -9.06 11.90
CA ASN A 107 11.51 -10.34 11.57
C ASN A 107 11.52 -10.63 10.06
N HIS A 108 10.90 -9.79 9.24
CA HIS A 108 10.84 -9.97 7.79
C HIS A 108 12.03 -9.25 7.10
N PRO A 109 12.73 -9.86 6.13
CA PRO A 109 13.88 -9.22 5.46
C PRO A 109 13.56 -7.84 4.87
N HIS A 110 12.36 -7.70 4.29
CA HIS A 110 11.89 -6.45 3.70
C HIS A 110 11.73 -5.31 4.73
N TYR A 111 11.54 -5.64 6.01
CA TYR A 111 11.51 -4.63 7.07
C TYR A 111 12.89 -4.00 7.23
N VAL A 112 13.94 -4.81 7.28
CA VAL A 112 15.32 -4.33 7.38
C VAL A 112 15.68 -3.53 6.13
N GLN A 113 15.37 -4.04 4.94
CA GLN A 113 15.60 -3.32 3.68
C GLN A 113 14.88 -1.97 3.63
N ALA A 114 13.62 -1.90 4.10
CA ALA A 114 12.87 -0.66 4.15
C ALA A 114 13.40 0.35 5.19
N PHE A 115 13.92 -0.15 6.32
CA PHE A 115 14.61 0.67 7.31
C PHE A 115 15.86 1.32 6.70
N ASP A 116 16.75 0.49 6.14
CA ASP A 116 18.02 0.97 5.57
C ASP A 116 17.76 1.94 4.40
N LEU A 117 16.81 1.59 3.53
CA LEU A 117 16.45 2.45 2.39
C LEU A 117 15.97 3.83 2.85
N ALA A 118 15.18 3.90 3.92
CA ALA A 118 14.62 5.15 4.40
C ALA A 118 15.70 6.06 5.01
N GLU A 119 16.65 5.48 5.75
CA GLU A 119 17.81 6.21 6.26
C GLU A 119 18.66 6.76 5.10
N ASP A 120 18.98 5.90 4.14
CA ASP A 120 19.86 6.24 3.01
C ASP A 120 19.25 7.31 2.10
N ILE A 121 17.96 7.19 1.74
CA ILE A 121 17.27 8.19 0.91
C ILE A 121 17.16 9.52 1.63
N ALA A 122 16.84 9.52 2.93
CA ALA A 122 16.76 10.76 3.70
C ALA A 122 18.11 11.50 3.73
N ASN A 123 19.21 10.76 3.88
CA ASN A 123 20.56 11.31 3.81
C ASN A 123 20.93 11.80 2.40
N LEU A 124 20.69 10.98 1.37
CA LEU A 124 21.01 11.29 -0.02
C LEU A 124 20.26 12.53 -0.53
N LEU A 125 18.95 12.57 -0.33
CA LEU A 125 18.10 13.65 -0.83
C LEU A 125 18.07 14.87 0.10
N ASN A 126 18.50 14.72 1.35
CA ASN A 126 18.37 15.73 2.39
C ASN A 126 16.93 16.28 2.46
N CYS A 127 15.96 15.39 2.56
CA CYS A 127 14.53 15.70 2.52
C CYS A 127 13.77 15.00 3.64
N THR A 128 12.50 15.38 3.80
CA THR A 128 11.59 14.78 4.78
C THR A 128 11.14 13.41 4.32
N SER A 129 11.10 12.44 5.23
CA SER A 129 10.51 11.12 4.95
C SER A 129 9.08 11.04 5.43
N TRP A 130 8.18 10.63 4.57
CA TRP A 130 6.74 10.56 4.80
C TRP A 130 6.23 9.13 4.70
N SER A 131 5.38 8.70 5.63
CA SER A 131 4.67 7.41 5.52
C SER A 131 3.27 7.48 6.11
N GLY A 132 2.51 6.39 6.04
CA GLY A 132 1.25 6.25 6.77
C GLY A 132 1.42 6.14 8.30
N ALA A 133 2.66 6.11 8.81
CA ALA A 133 3.01 6.04 10.23
C ALA A 133 2.21 4.97 11.02
N GLY A 134 2.00 3.83 10.35
CA GLY A 134 1.40 2.61 10.89
C GLY A 134 2.46 1.53 11.18
N PRO A 135 2.03 0.31 11.50
CA PRO A 135 2.94 -0.82 11.73
C PRO A 135 3.59 -1.32 10.43
N GLY A 136 4.40 -2.37 10.53
CA GLY A 136 5.00 -3.06 9.38
C GLY A 136 6.09 -2.22 8.71
N LEU A 137 6.10 -2.17 7.38
CA LEU A 137 7.10 -1.42 6.63
C LEU A 137 6.99 0.09 6.84
N MET A 138 5.81 0.61 7.21
CA MET A 138 5.68 2.03 7.58
C MET A 138 6.48 2.35 8.86
N ASP A 139 6.48 1.44 9.83
CA ASP A 139 7.27 1.56 11.06
C ASP A 139 8.77 1.40 10.76
N ALA A 140 9.15 0.49 9.85
CA ALA A 140 10.52 0.35 9.39
C ALA A 140 11.06 1.65 8.80
N VAL A 141 10.30 2.23 7.85
CA VAL A 141 10.63 3.52 7.22
C VAL A 141 10.75 4.62 8.26
N THR A 142 9.78 4.72 9.16
CA THR A 142 9.77 5.78 10.18
C THR A 142 11.01 5.67 11.06
N LYS A 143 11.39 4.47 11.51
CA LYS A 143 12.58 4.27 12.34
C LYS A 143 13.89 4.53 11.59
N GLY A 144 14.00 4.07 10.34
CA GLY A 144 15.17 4.31 9.50
C GLY A 144 15.36 5.80 9.22
N ALA A 145 14.29 6.48 8.81
CA ALA A 145 14.32 7.92 8.58
C ALA A 145 14.70 8.72 9.84
N VAL A 146 14.27 8.32 11.03
CA VAL A 146 14.69 8.96 12.29
C VAL A 146 16.21 8.87 12.50
N GLN A 147 16.89 7.80 12.06
CA GLN A 147 18.36 7.68 12.19
C GLN A 147 19.12 8.75 11.40
N SER A 148 18.56 9.19 10.27
CA SER A 148 19.18 10.22 9.41
C SER A 148 19.24 11.62 10.06
N GLY A 149 18.48 11.85 11.13
CA GLY A 149 18.31 13.16 11.74
C GLY A 149 17.56 14.18 10.87
N LYS A 150 16.97 13.77 9.74
CA LYS A 150 16.08 14.59 8.91
C LYS A 150 14.66 14.57 9.45
N PRO A 151 13.78 15.52 9.03
CA PRO A 151 12.38 15.50 9.45
C PRO A 151 11.68 14.21 8.99
N VAL A 152 10.75 13.74 9.82
CA VAL A 152 9.93 12.54 9.54
C VAL A 152 8.46 12.92 9.76
N GLY A 153 7.63 12.66 8.74
CA GLY A 153 6.22 13.00 8.71
C GLY A 153 5.31 11.77 8.64
N GLY A 154 4.14 11.83 9.26
CA GLY A 154 3.16 10.75 9.27
C GLY A 154 1.74 11.18 8.93
N LEU A 155 1.08 10.48 8.02
CA LEU A 155 -0.36 10.65 7.74
C LEU A 155 -1.10 9.34 8.08
N LYS A 156 -1.47 9.22 9.36
CA LYS A 156 -2.11 8.04 9.92
C LYS A 156 -3.57 7.96 9.56
N ILE A 157 -4.13 6.76 9.69
CA ILE A 157 -5.58 6.54 9.73
C ILE A 157 -5.92 5.67 10.94
N ALA A 158 -7.10 5.85 11.52
CA ALA A 158 -7.52 5.16 12.74
C ALA A 158 -7.69 3.63 12.57
N LYS A 159 -7.92 3.16 11.33
CA LYS A 159 -8.08 1.74 11.03
C LYS A 159 -7.10 1.30 9.96
N GLU A 160 -6.13 0.50 10.36
CA GLU A 160 -5.07 -0.03 9.51
C GLU A 160 -5.13 -1.55 9.46
N ALA A 161 -4.95 -2.14 8.27
CA ALA A 161 -5.01 -3.59 8.06
C ALA A 161 -6.29 -4.33 8.55
N GLY A 162 -7.34 -3.61 8.96
CA GLY A 162 -8.54 -4.16 9.58
C GLY A 162 -8.60 -4.00 11.10
N GLU A 163 -7.50 -3.57 11.72
CA GLU A 163 -7.35 -3.35 13.16
C GLU A 163 -7.46 -1.86 13.49
N TRP A 164 -8.12 -1.54 14.60
CA TRP A 164 -8.18 -0.18 15.10
C TRP A 164 -6.88 0.15 15.83
N THR A 165 -6.28 1.29 15.51
CA THR A 165 -5.19 1.83 16.32
C THR A 165 -5.78 2.22 17.68
N ALA A 166 -5.33 1.59 18.76
CA ALA A 166 -5.84 1.84 20.11
C ALA A 166 -5.68 3.30 20.57
N THR A 167 -4.82 4.08 19.89
CA THR A 167 -4.52 5.47 20.21
C THR A 167 -4.42 6.32 18.94
N ASN A 168 -4.90 7.57 18.99
CA ASN A 168 -4.61 8.58 17.97
C ASN A 168 -3.15 9.06 18.01
N PHE A 169 -2.36 8.58 18.98
CA PHE A 169 -0.96 8.94 19.17
C PHE A 169 -0.02 7.96 18.45
N HIS A 170 1.11 8.47 17.97
CA HIS A 170 2.21 7.64 17.49
C HIS A 170 3.11 7.24 18.67
N PRO A 171 3.64 6.00 18.73
CA PRO A 171 4.39 5.52 19.90
C PRO A 171 5.69 6.28 20.20
N TYR A 172 6.32 6.90 19.18
CA TYR A 172 7.63 7.55 19.34
C TYR A 172 7.87 8.77 18.44
N LEU A 173 6.90 9.16 17.61
CA LEU A 173 7.02 10.39 16.83
C LEU A 173 6.45 11.55 17.65
N PRO A 174 7.04 12.75 17.60
CA PRO A 174 6.49 13.91 18.30
C PRO A 174 5.13 14.30 17.71
N SER A 175 4.22 14.85 18.53
CA SER A 175 2.81 15.06 18.15
C SER A 175 2.59 16.08 17.02
N ASP A 176 3.59 16.91 16.73
CA ASP A 176 3.62 17.89 15.65
C ASP A 176 4.21 17.33 14.34
N SER A 177 4.58 16.05 14.31
CA SER A 177 5.15 15.38 13.13
C SER A 177 4.18 14.46 12.40
N TYR A 178 2.96 14.27 12.91
CA TYR A 178 1.97 13.43 12.24
C TYR A 178 0.55 13.95 12.44
N LEU A 179 -0.32 13.58 11.51
CA LEU A 179 -1.77 13.79 11.60
C LEU A 179 -2.47 12.44 11.53
N THR A 180 -3.45 12.22 12.41
CA THR A 180 -4.34 11.06 12.33
C THR A 180 -5.61 11.48 11.59
N CYS A 181 -5.68 11.17 10.30
CA CYS A 181 -6.81 11.47 9.45
C CYS A 181 -7.99 10.55 9.78
N ARG A 182 -9.20 11.12 9.86
CA ARG A 182 -10.44 10.34 9.89
C ARG A 182 -10.85 9.94 8.49
N PHE A 183 -10.59 10.79 7.51
CA PHE A 183 -10.97 10.55 6.12
C PHE A 183 -9.80 10.02 5.31
N PHE A 184 -9.99 8.85 4.72
CA PHE A 184 -9.00 8.26 3.82
C PHE A 184 -8.66 9.18 2.64
N SER A 185 -9.63 9.92 2.11
CA SER A 185 -9.39 10.91 1.05
C SER A 185 -8.46 12.04 1.47
N ALA A 186 -8.54 12.51 2.71
CA ALA A 186 -7.63 13.55 3.20
C ALA A 186 -6.21 13.00 3.36
N ARG A 187 -6.08 11.78 3.89
CA ARG A 187 -4.80 11.08 3.97
C ARG A 187 -4.15 10.89 2.60
N LYS A 188 -4.90 10.38 1.61
CA LYS A 188 -4.37 10.19 0.25
C LYS A 188 -3.90 11.52 -0.35
N HIS A 189 -4.71 12.57 -0.20
CA HIS A 189 -4.33 13.91 -0.64
C HIS A 189 -3.04 14.40 0.01
N GLY A 190 -2.88 14.22 1.33
CA GLY A 190 -1.66 14.60 2.02
C GLY A 190 -0.44 13.81 1.55
N LEU A 191 -0.56 12.50 1.31
CA LEU A 191 0.54 11.68 0.79
C LEU A 191 0.95 12.11 -0.61
N VAL A 192 -0.01 12.47 -1.47
CA VAL A 192 0.28 13.05 -2.79
C VAL A 192 1.01 14.38 -2.62
N ASP A 193 0.48 15.32 -1.84
CA ASP A 193 1.08 16.65 -1.68
C ASP A 193 2.49 16.59 -1.08
N ALA A 194 2.77 15.63 -0.19
CA ALA A 194 4.08 15.42 0.41
C ALA A 194 5.18 15.05 -0.62
N ALA A 195 4.80 14.46 -1.77
CA ALA A 195 5.73 14.10 -2.84
C ALA A 195 5.86 15.15 -3.94
N VAL A 196 5.00 16.17 -3.96
CA VAL A 196 4.97 17.19 -5.04
C VAL A 196 6.29 17.97 -5.11
N ARG A 197 6.78 18.22 -6.32
CA ARG A 197 7.89 19.15 -6.55
C ARG A 197 7.33 20.51 -6.93
N VAL A 198 7.73 21.57 -6.22
CA VAL A 198 7.33 22.95 -6.53
C VAL A 198 8.49 23.70 -7.20
N SER A 199 9.72 23.31 -6.91
CA SER A 199 10.96 23.90 -7.42
C SER A 199 11.92 22.82 -7.94
N GLU A 200 12.82 23.20 -8.84
CA GLU A 200 13.92 22.32 -9.29
C GLU A 200 14.86 21.92 -8.16
N SER A 201 14.94 22.73 -7.10
CA SER A 201 15.71 22.42 -5.89
C SER A 201 15.09 21.31 -5.05
N ASP A 202 13.79 21.03 -5.23
CA ASP A 202 13.05 20.06 -4.44
C ASP A 202 13.45 18.65 -4.86
N LYS A 203 13.88 17.87 -3.86
CA LYS A 203 14.20 16.46 -4.00
C LYS A 203 13.12 15.67 -3.28
N THR A 204 12.24 15.07 -4.05
CA THR A 204 11.12 14.27 -3.57
C THR A 204 11.12 12.94 -4.30
N ALA A 205 10.46 11.94 -3.76
CA ALA A 205 10.33 10.66 -4.43
C ALA A 205 9.10 9.94 -3.90
N VAL A 206 8.57 9.03 -4.70
CA VAL A 206 7.58 8.06 -4.23
C VAL A 206 8.22 6.69 -4.26
N ILE A 207 8.17 5.97 -3.15
CA ILE A 207 8.77 4.66 -2.98
C ILE A 207 7.66 3.68 -2.61
N ALA A 208 7.27 2.84 -3.57
CA ALA A 208 6.34 1.74 -3.36
C ALA A 208 7.10 0.48 -2.93
N LEU A 209 7.12 0.24 -1.62
CA LEU A 209 7.63 -0.98 -0.98
C LEU A 209 6.62 -2.12 -1.08
N PRO A 210 7.05 -3.39 -0.97
CA PRO A 210 6.16 -4.55 -0.98
C PRO A 210 4.96 -4.41 -0.05
N GLY A 211 3.77 -4.59 -0.61
CA GLY A 211 2.52 -4.16 0.00
C GLY A 211 1.28 -4.82 -0.57
N GLY A 212 0.17 -4.65 0.15
CA GLY A 212 -1.14 -5.19 -0.22
C GLY A 212 -2.04 -4.13 -0.89
N ILE A 213 -3.35 -4.33 -0.77
CA ILE A 213 -4.37 -3.45 -1.39
C ILE A 213 -4.16 -1.97 -1.06
N GLY A 214 -3.89 -1.61 0.20
CA GLY A 214 -3.68 -0.21 0.58
C GLY A 214 -2.48 0.42 -0.13
N THR A 215 -1.36 -0.30 -0.18
CA THR A 215 -0.16 0.15 -0.89
C THR A 215 -0.41 0.30 -2.40
N LEU A 216 -1.11 -0.66 -3.00
CA LEU A 216 -1.47 -0.59 -4.42
C LEU A 216 -2.45 0.55 -4.71
N ASP A 217 -3.42 0.80 -3.83
CA ASP A 217 -4.38 1.90 -3.95
C ASP A 217 -3.71 3.29 -3.92
N GLU A 218 -2.74 3.49 -3.02
CA GLU A 218 -1.95 4.72 -2.96
C GLU A 218 -0.99 4.82 -4.15
N ALA A 219 -0.30 3.73 -4.52
CA ALA A 219 0.64 3.69 -5.63
C ALA A 219 -0.02 4.00 -6.98
N PHE A 220 -1.13 3.32 -7.30
CA PHE A 220 -1.84 3.53 -8.56
C PHE A 220 -2.57 4.87 -8.61
N GLU A 221 -3.01 5.44 -7.48
CA GLU A 221 -3.53 6.81 -7.46
C GLU A 221 -2.45 7.81 -7.88
N ILE A 222 -1.25 7.72 -7.29
CA ILE A 222 -0.14 8.60 -7.65
C ILE A 222 0.27 8.40 -9.12
N LEU A 223 0.38 7.15 -9.59
CA LEU A 223 0.72 6.87 -10.99
C LEU A 223 -0.31 7.46 -11.95
N ALA A 224 -1.60 7.31 -11.66
CA ALA A 224 -2.66 7.92 -12.45
C ALA A 224 -2.54 9.46 -12.47
N LEU A 225 -2.21 10.08 -11.33
CA LEU A 225 -1.98 11.52 -11.26
C LEU A 225 -0.77 11.97 -12.09
N ILE A 226 0.32 11.19 -12.10
CA ILE A 226 1.51 11.46 -12.94
C ILE A 226 1.13 11.32 -14.42
N GLN A 227 0.49 10.20 -14.79
CA GLN A 227 0.02 9.91 -16.15
C GLN A 227 -0.84 11.05 -16.71
N LEU A 228 -1.80 11.53 -15.91
CA LEU A 228 -2.73 12.60 -16.27
C LEU A 228 -2.10 14.00 -16.22
N LYS A 229 -0.85 14.13 -15.75
CA LYS A 229 -0.20 15.42 -15.45
C LYS A 229 -1.02 16.27 -14.46
N ARG A 230 -1.60 15.61 -13.45
CA ARG A 230 -2.48 16.18 -12.42
C ARG A 230 -1.95 16.01 -10.99
N ILE A 231 -0.71 15.54 -10.83
CA ILE A 231 -0.06 15.44 -9.51
C ILE A 231 0.09 16.80 -8.79
N GLY A 232 -0.13 17.92 -9.47
CA GLY A 232 0.03 19.27 -8.89
C GLY A 232 1.44 19.84 -9.06
N SER A 233 2.25 19.22 -9.92
CA SER A 233 3.57 19.71 -10.32
C SER A 233 3.72 19.75 -11.84
N THR A 234 4.46 20.74 -12.34
CA THR A 234 4.99 20.74 -13.72
C THR A 234 6.29 19.95 -13.82
N LEU A 235 6.95 19.69 -12.69
CA LEU A 235 8.19 18.94 -12.60
C LEU A 235 7.88 17.45 -12.40
N PRO A 236 8.65 16.54 -13.05
CA PRO A 236 8.46 15.12 -12.85
C PRO A 236 8.80 14.73 -11.41
N VAL A 237 8.00 13.83 -10.81
CA VAL A 237 8.27 13.23 -9.50
C VAL A 237 8.78 11.80 -9.74
N PRO A 238 9.99 11.42 -9.30
CA PRO A 238 10.47 10.07 -9.50
C PRO A 238 9.64 9.08 -8.67
N PHE A 239 9.15 8.03 -9.34
CA PHE A 239 8.38 6.96 -8.72
C PHE A 239 9.18 5.66 -8.79
N LEU A 240 9.47 5.05 -7.65
CA LEU A 240 10.24 3.82 -7.53
C LEU A 240 9.32 2.68 -7.06
N LEU A 241 9.39 1.56 -7.76
CA LEU A 241 8.72 0.31 -7.37
C LEU A 241 9.77 -0.68 -6.87
N MET A 242 9.78 -0.95 -5.57
CA MET A 242 10.76 -1.84 -4.95
C MET A 242 10.34 -3.31 -5.12
N ASN A 243 10.90 -3.98 -6.12
CA ASN A 243 10.63 -5.36 -6.49
C ASN A 243 11.51 -6.36 -5.74
N TYR A 244 11.63 -6.20 -4.42
CA TYR A 244 12.39 -7.13 -3.58
C TYR A 244 11.87 -8.56 -3.76
N ASP A 245 12.79 -9.50 -3.96
CA ASP A 245 12.47 -10.92 -4.16
C ASP A 245 11.39 -11.17 -5.24
N SER A 246 11.34 -10.33 -6.27
CA SER A 246 10.35 -10.41 -7.36
C SER A 246 8.89 -10.25 -6.89
N PHE A 247 8.66 -9.55 -5.76
CA PHE A 247 7.34 -9.36 -5.17
C PHE A 247 6.29 -8.82 -6.15
N TYR A 248 6.68 -7.85 -6.99
CA TYR A 248 5.80 -7.22 -7.98
C TYR A 248 5.87 -7.85 -9.37
N SER A 249 6.67 -8.88 -9.61
CA SER A 249 6.83 -9.47 -10.95
C SER A 249 5.50 -9.93 -11.56
N LYS A 250 4.58 -10.50 -10.76
CA LYS A 250 3.24 -10.88 -11.27
C LYS A 250 2.32 -9.69 -11.55
N LEU A 251 2.50 -8.59 -10.83
CA LEU A 251 1.78 -7.34 -11.14
C LEU A 251 2.29 -6.72 -12.43
N LEU A 252 3.62 -6.74 -12.64
CA LEU A 252 4.25 -6.25 -13.85
C LEU A 252 3.83 -7.08 -15.08
N GLU A 253 3.86 -8.40 -14.98
CA GLU A 253 3.32 -9.31 -16.01
C GLU A 253 1.84 -8.98 -16.33
N PHE A 254 1.02 -8.74 -15.31
CA PHE A 254 -0.39 -8.37 -15.51
C PHE A 254 -0.56 -7.03 -16.24
N ILE A 255 0.32 -6.05 -16.00
CA ILE A 255 0.29 -4.76 -16.69
C ILE A 255 0.71 -4.93 -18.16
N GLU A 256 1.69 -5.79 -18.44
CA GLU A 256 2.07 -6.16 -19.81
C GLU A 256 0.88 -6.82 -20.55
N ASP A 257 0.13 -7.69 -19.88
CA ASP A 257 -1.11 -8.25 -20.44
C ASP A 257 -2.17 -7.17 -20.73
N CYS A 258 -2.27 -6.15 -19.87
CA CYS A 258 -3.16 -5.00 -20.10
C CYS A 258 -2.76 -4.18 -21.33
N GLU A 259 -1.46 -4.05 -21.61
CA GLU A 259 -0.98 -3.47 -22.88
C GLU A 259 -1.42 -4.32 -24.07
N GLY A 260 -1.28 -5.65 -23.96
CA GLY A 260 -1.74 -6.59 -24.98
C GLY A 260 -3.25 -6.55 -25.24
N TRP A 261 -4.05 -6.24 -24.21
CA TRP A 261 -5.50 -6.05 -24.32
C TRP A 261 -5.91 -4.64 -24.77
N GLY A 262 -4.96 -3.71 -24.87
CA GLY A 262 -5.21 -2.32 -25.27
C GLY A 262 -5.89 -1.48 -24.19
N THR A 263 -5.81 -1.88 -22.91
CA THR A 263 -6.30 -1.07 -21.78
C THR A 263 -5.24 -0.12 -21.24
N VAL A 264 -3.97 -0.33 -21.62
CA VAL A 264 -2.82 0.55 -21.38
C VAL A 264 -2.06 0.69 -22.70
N SER A 265 -1.53 1.87 -23.02
CA SER A 265 -0.72 2.02 -24.24
C SER A 265 0.65 1.38 -24.03
N SER A 266 1.25 0.80 -25.09
CA SER A 266 2.52 0.09 -24.93
C SER A 266 3.63 1.00 -24.38
N GLY A 267 4.27 0.57 -23.28
CA GLY A 267 5.33 1.29 -22.59
C GLY A 267 4.86 2.50 -21.78
N GLU A 268 3.55 2.76 -21.69
CA GLU A 268 3.00 3.91 -20.99
C GLU A 268 3.32 3.86 -19.50
N LEU A 269 2.90 2.79 -18.80
CA LEU A 269 3.17 2.66 -17.36
C LEU A 269 4.66 2.44 -17.05
N ALA A 270 5.36 1.68 -17.89
CA ALA A 270 6.79 1.43 -17.73
C ALA A 270 7.62 2.73 -17.76
N SER A 271 7.14 3.78 -18.44
CA SER A 271 7.78 5.08 -18.48
C SER A 271 7.54 5.95 -17.24
N LEU A 272 6.57 5.60 -16.40
CA LEU A 272 6.16 6.40 -15.23
C LEU A 272 6.89 6.02 -13.95
N TRP A 273 7.55 4.86 -13.91
CA TRP A 273 8.25 4.37 -12.73
C TRP A 273 9.63 3.79 -13.03
N LYS A 274 10.41 3.62 -11.98
CA LYS A 274 11.65 2.85 -11.97
C LYS A 274 11.46 1.62 -11.10
N VAL A 275 11.51 0.43 -11.71
CA VAL A 275 11.57 -0.83 -10.96
C VAL A 275 12.98 -1.03 -10.42
N CYS A 276 13.11 -1.27 -9.11
CA CYS A 276 14.38 -1.52 -8.43
C CYS A 276 14.31 -2.83 -7.65
N ASN A 277 15.28 -3.72 -7.83
CA ASN A 277 15.34 -5.00 -7.10
C ASN A 277 16.12 -4.89 -5.79
N THR A 278 16.87 -3.80 -5.59
CA THR A 278 17.72 -3.57 -4.40
C THR A 278 17.69 -2.10 -3.97
N ASN A 279 18.06 -1.83 -2.71
CA ASN A 279 18.24 -0.46 -2.21
C ASN A 279 19.28 0.31 -3.01
N TYR A 280 20.37 -0.37 -3.41
CA TYR A 280 21.43 0.23 -4.22
C TYR A 280 20.91 0.77 -5.56
N GLU A 281 20.08 0.00 -6.27
CA GLU A 281 19.48 0.44 -7.53
C GLU A 281 18.59 1.67 -7.35
N ALA A 282 17.82 1.73 -6.25
CA ALA A 282 16.98 2.88 -5.92
C ALA A 282 17.80 4.14 -5.65
N LEU A 283 18.83 4.02 -4.82
CA LEU A 283 19.70 5.14 -4.46
C LEU A 283 20.53 5.63 -5.65
N ALA A 284 21.08 4.72 -6.46
CA ALA A 284 21.80 5.07 -7.67
C ALA A 284 20.91 5.82 -8.67
N TYR A 285 19.66 5.35 -8.86
CA TYR A 285 18.69 6.04 -9.71
C TYR A 285 18.37 7.44 -9.19
N LEU A 286 18.10 7.59 -7.88
CA LEU A 286 17.79 8.90 -7.30
C LEU A 286 18.98 9.86 -7.35
N ALA A 287 20.20 9.35 -7.15
CA ALA A 287 21.41 10.13 -7.27
C ALA A 287 21.62 10.64 -8.71
N GLU A 288 21.47 9.77 -9.70
CA GLU A 288 21.51 10.14 -11.12
C GLU A 288 20.43 11.17 -11.46
N TYR A 289 19.18 10.89 -11.06
CA TYR A 289 18.02 11.74 -11.33
C TYR A 289 18.21 13.18 -10.81
N TYR A 290 18.82 13.33 -9.64
CA TYR A 290 19.06 14.63 -9.00
C TYR A 290 20.47 15.18 -9.18
N GLY A 291 21.35 14.51 -9.95
CA GLY A 291 22.73 14.94 -10.17
C GLY A 291 23.58 14.97 -8.89
N LEU A 292 23.38 14.00 -7.99
CA LEU A 292 24.07 13.85 -6.71
C LEU A 292 25.24 12.86 -6.81
N SER A 293 26.20 12.98 -5.88
CA SER A 293 27.26 11.99 -5.72
C SER A 293 26.77 10.84 -4.83
N TYR A 294 26.92 9.60 -5.29
CA TYR A 294 26.54 8.37 -4.59
C TYR A 294 27.54 7.25 -4.88
#